data_AF-A0A1Y1WDJ5-F1
#
_entry.id   AF-A0A1Y1WDJ5-F1
#
_cell.length_a   1.000
_cell.length_b   1.000
_cell.length_c   1.000
_cell.angle_alpha   90.00
_cell.angle_beta   90.00
_cell.angle_gamma   90.00
#
_symmetry.space_group_name_H-M   'P 1'
#
loop_
_entity.id
_entity.type
_entity.pdbx_description
1 polymer ?
#
loop_
_entity_poly.entity_id
_entity_poly.type
_entity_poly.pdbx_seq_one_letter_code
_entity_poly.pdbx_strand_id
1 'polypeptide(L)'
;MKQQSLPGHSETRAVVALAGSLLLPIPFLTTLNRYSLQYPLDRLHYVLFQCLFFSVLPFIIRTVGEQPDFTQKFQVANKPKKAEEKATTDAAIVTMPKTRAGGKSHPYIAKCAELEKTFMDMARQGESGGDSPWETLASQGAPYHITVQGHRDRPFCFRITFFSPTLPGTAFDLLSDVLRRPDWDEMTEATRVVEKLNGADSIHYLKMKGVWPTAARDSLLVAHLASIPVGAGEKPEFGYLNATQSIVDDRVPERTADGIVRMEAAIAGQLVTLASKQDRDRFGLQGEHWSKVVQLADGDLKGWIPKSVIKFIATQAMPRSLAKVNKQLAILPPVLDSQLIRSITEPAKASNSDSAMQISSKGNAPPAVAVSQRNAGSTVVKSRRSVVAWIKLILRYAGPAIIASITSLVFNILWSRRRR
;
A
#
# COMPACT_ATOMS: atom_id res chain seq x y z
N MET A 1 21.68 24.01 51.53
CA MET A 1 22.66 23.53 50.53
C MET A 1 21.88 22.84 49.41
N LYS A 2 21.79 23.47 48.22
CA LYS A 2 21.16 22.90 47.02
C LYS A 2 22.28 22.26 46.17
N GLN A 3 22.14 20.98 45.87
CA GLN A 3 23.07 20.23 45.02
C GLN A 3 22.68 20.46 43.54
N GLN A 4 23.56 21.05 42.75
CA GLN A 4 23.40 21.21 41.30
C GLN A 4 23.82 19.91 40.59
N SER A 5 23.00 19.41 39.68
CA SER A 5 23.27 18.25 38.82
C SER A 5 24.05 18.66 37.56
N LEU A 6 25.15 17.97 37.29
CA LEU A 6 25.97 18.11 36.08
C LEU A 6 25.28 17.49 34.84
N PRO A 7 25.50 18.03 33.63
CA PRO A 7 24.90 17.52 32.39
C PRO A 7 25.49 16.16 31.98
N GLY A 8 24.63 15.31 31.39
CA GLY A 8 24.93 13.94 31.04
C GLY A 8 25.92 13.79 29.87
N HIS A 9 26.81 12.80 29.99
CA HIS A 9 27.89 12.46 29.05
C HIS A 9 27.48 12.20 27.57
N SER A 10 26.20 12.10 27.24
CA SER A 10 25.73 11.87 25.87
C SER A 10 25.74 13.14 25.01
N GLU A 11 25.45 14.30 25.60
CA GLU A 11 25.38 15.57 24.84
C GLU A 11 26.78 16.06 24.46
N THR A 12 27.77 15.87 25.33
CA THR A 12 29.16 16.27 25.07
C THR A 12 29.78 15.49 23.90
N ARG A 13 29.38 14.24 23.69
CA ARG A 13 29.91 13.38 22.60
C ARG A 13 29.35 13.76 21.23
N ALA A 14 28.08 14.16 21.17
CA ALA A 14 27.47 14.62 19.92
C ALA A 14 28.08 15.95 19.45
N VAL A 15 28.35 16.87 20.38
CA VAL A 15 28.97 18.17 20.08
C VAL A 15 30.42 18.01 19.61
N VAL A 16 31.19 17.11 20.21
CA VAL A 16 32.59 16.85 19.81
C VAL A 16 32.68 16.15 18.45
N ALA A 17 31.76 15.23 18.13
CA ALA A 17 31.70 14.57 16.82
C ALA A 17 31.32 15.56 15.69
N LEU A 18 30.36 16.46 15.96
CA LEU A 18 30.00 17.53 15.02
C LEU A 18 31.16 18.50 14.80
N ALA A 19 31.85 18.90 15.87
CA ALA A 19 33.02 19.77 15.80
C ALA A 19 34.19 19.12 15.02
N GLY A 20 34.43 17.82 15.20
CA GLY A 20 35.45 17.09 14.45
C GLY A 20 35.17 17.03 12.93
N SER A 21 33.90 16.88 12.55
CA SER A 21 33.49 16.89 11.13
C SER A 21 33.63 18.27 10.47
N LEU A 22 33.52 19.35 11.25
CA LEU A 22 33.68 20.73 10.80
C LEU A 22 35.15 21.15 10.72
N LEU A 23 36.02 20.61 11.58
CA LEU A 23 37.42 21.02 11.69
C LEU A 23 38.37 20.30 10.71
N LEU A 24 38.04 19.07 10.28
CA LEU A 24 38.92 18.27 9.40
C LEU A 24 38.17 17.56 8.25
N PRO A 25 37.53 18.32 7.36
CA PRO A 25 36.71 17.76 6.26
C PRO A 25 37.55 16.99 5.23
N ILE A 26 38.79 17.42 4.95
CA ILE A 26 39.64 16.79 3.92
C ILE A 26 40.06 15.37 4.33
N PRO A 27 40.63 15.10 5.54
CA PRO A 27 40.97 13.75 5.98
C PRO A 27 39.76 12.82 6.06
N PHE A 28 38.61 13.36 6.48
CA PHE A 28 37.37 12.59 6.57
C PHE A 28 36.88 12.16 5.18
N LEU A 29 36.83 13.08 4.22
CA LEU A 29 36.38 12.77 2.86
C LEU A 29 37.38 11.88 2.11
N THR A 30 38.70 12.06 2.32
CA THR A 30 39.70 11.14 1.75
C THR A 30 39.58 9.74 2.31
N THR A 31 39.26 9.62 3.61
CA THR A 31 39.02 8.32 4.24
C THR A 31 37.73 7.69 3.71
N LEU A 32 36.64 8.46 3.59
CA LEU A 32 35.36 8.00 3.05
C LEU A 32 35.49 7.51 1.60
N ASN A 33 36.19 8.25 0.74
CA ASN A 33 36.42 7.83 -0.64
C ASN A 33 37.24 6.53 -0.73
N ARG A 34 38.28 6.40 0.11
CA ARG A 34 39.16 5.23 0.13
C ARG A 34 38.44 3.95 0.56
N TYR A 35 37.41 4.04 1.40
CA TYR A 35 36.70 2.88 1.93
C TYR A 35 35.34 2.60 1.29
N SER A 36 34.66 3.60 0.73
CA SER A 36 33.27 3.43 0.26
C SER A 36 33.05 3.68 -1.22
N LEU A 37 33.81 4.56 -1.86
CA LEU A 37 33.50 5.00 -3.23
C LEU A 37 34.43 4.40 -4.29
N GLN A 38 35.67 4.00 -3.94
CA GLN A 38 36.65 3.35 -4.83
C GLN A 38 36.96 4.11 -6.15
N TYR A 39 36.58 5.39 -6.28
CA TYR A 39 36.91 6.22 -7.45
C TYR A 39 38.13 7.12 -7.16
N PRO A 40 38.97 7.43 -8.17
CA PRO A 40 40.09 8.34 -8.02
C PRO A 40 39.60 9.79 -7.99
N LEU A 41 39.02 10.21 -6.87
CA LEU A 41 38.71 11.63 -6.64
C LEU A 41 40.03 12.35 -6.35
N ASP A 42 40.38 13.30 -7.23
CA ASP A 42 41.53 14.17 -7.02
C ASP A 42 41.26 15.23 -5.93
N ARG A 43 42.28 15.99 -5.57
CA ARG A 43 42.18 17.04 -4.54
C ARG A 43 41.16 18.13 -4.89
N LEU A 44 40.88 18.35 -6.18
CA LEU A 44 39.94 19.37 -6.65
C LEU A 44 38.49 18.98 -6.29
N HIS A 45 38.15 17.69 -6.39
CA HIS A 45 36.81 17.20 -6.03
C HIS A 45 36.49 17.39 -4.55
N TYR A 46 37.47 17.20 -3.66
CA TYR A 46 37.28 17.43 -2.23
C TYR A 46 37.08 18.90 -1.90
N VAL A 47 37.84 19.79 -2.55
CA VAL A 47 37.66 21.24 -2.40
C VAL A 47 36.27 21.66 -2.90
N LEU A 48 35.83 21.12 -4.04
CA LEU A 48 34.52 21.45 -4.63
C LEU A 48 33.36 20.94 -3.76
N PHE A 49 33.48 19.74 -3.20
CA PHE A 49 32.51 19.19 -2.25
C PHE A 49 32.46 20.02 -0.96
N GLN A 50 33.62 20.47 -0.47
CA GLN A 50 33.73 21.31 0.71
C GLN A 50 33.10 22.69 0.47
N CYS A 51 33.38 23.33 -0.67
CA CYS A 51 32.73 24.59 -1.08
C CYS A 51 31.21 24.43 -1.18
N LEU A 52 30.72 23.33 -1.77
CA LEU A 52 29.29 23.06 -1.88
C LEU A 52 28.65 22.86 -0.51
N PHE A 53 29.29 22.07 0.36
CA PHE A 53 28.81 21.82 1.73
C PHE A 53 28.72 23.12 2.54
N PHE A 54 29.78 23.95 2.55
CA PHE A 54 29.77 25.22 3.28
C PHE A 54 28.85 26.28 2.66
N SER A 55 28.52 26.19 1.36
CA SER A 55 27.55 27.10 0.73
C SER A 55 26.10 26.73 1.05
N VAL A 56 25.81 25.43 1.18
CA VAL A 56 24.44 24.91 1.40
C VAL A 56 24.11 24.81 2.90
N LEU A 57 25.09 24.56 3.76
CA LEU A 57 24.89 24.39 5.20
C LEU A 57 24.22 25.60 5.88
N PRO A 58 24.58 26.87 5.62
CA PRO A 58 23.91 28.04 6.19
C PRO A 58 22.45 28.16 5.73
N PHE A 59 22.16 27.76 4.49
CA PHE A 59 20.79 27.74 3.96
C PHE A 59 19.93 26.71 4.72
N ILE A 60 20.46 25.50 4.91
CA ILE A 60 19.78 24.45 5.68
C ILE A 60 19.53 24.92 7.12
N ILE A 61 20.55 25.47 7.80
CA ILE A 61 20.43 25.98 9.17
C ILE A 61 19.37 27.08 9.26
N ARG A 62 19.30 27.98 8.27
CA ARG A 62 18.29 29.04 8.24
C ARG A 62 16.87 28.50 8.02
N THR A 63 16.70 27.55 7.11
CA THR A 63 15.39 26.92 6.86
C THR A 63 14.90 26.03 8.00
N VAL A 64 15.80 25.48 8.81
CA VAL A 64 15.45 24.61 9.94
C VAL A 64 15.33 25.40 11.24
N GLY A 65 16.02 26.55 11.35
CA GLY A 65 16.03 27.41 12.54
C GLY A 65 14.81 28.34 12.69
N GLU A 66 14.06 28.61 11.63
CA GLU A 66 12.80 29.38 11.69
C GLU A 66 11.60 28.45 11.87
N GLN A 67 11.47 27.84 13.06
CA GLN A 67 10.18 27.34 13.55
C GLN A 67 9.66 28.34 14.59
N PRO A 68 8.49 28.97 14.41
CA PRO A 68 7.93 29.88 15.41
C PRO A 68 7.53 29.09 16.66
N ASP A 69 7.93 29.61 17.81
CA ASP A 69 7.73 29.08 19.15
C ASP A 69 6.22 28.89 19.46
N PHE A 70 5.77 27.63 19.38
CA PHE A 70 4.35 27.25 19.56
C PHE A 70 3.98 27.07 21.05
N THR A 71 4.90 27.32 21.97
CA THR A 71 4.74 26.93 23.38
C THR A 71 4.07 28.00 24.25
N GLN A 72 3.86 29.22 23.74
CA GLN A 72 3.37 30.34 24.58
C GLN A 72 1.85 30.52 24.64
N LYS A 73 1.05 29.79 23.84
CA LYS A 73 -0.42 29.97 23.79
C LYS A 73 -1.27 29.02 24.65
N PHE A 74 -0.69 28.09 25.40
CA PHE A 74 -1.46 27.08 26.15
C PHE A 74 -1.49 27.21 27.68
N GLN A 75 -0.93 28.28 28.28
CA GLN A 75 -0.86 28.39 29.75
C GLN A 75 -1.89 29.30 30.43
N VAL A 76 -2.91 29.83 29.72
CA VAL A 76 -3.97 30.62 30.37
C VAL A 76 -5.35 30.07 30.03
N ALA A 77 -5.72 28.93 30.65
CA ALA A 77 -7.10 28.59 31.01
C ALA A 77 -7.14 27.18 31.60
N ASN A 78 -6.93 27.04 32.92
CA ASN A 78 -7.41 25.86 33.65
C ASN A 78 -7.80 26.25 35.08
N LYS A 79 -9.09 26.59 35.24
CA LYS A 79 -9.83 26.51 36.51
C LYS A 79 -10.76 25.30 36.38
N PRO A 80 -10.85 24.38 37.36
CA PRO A 80 -11.58 23.13 37.18
C PRO A 80 -13.08 23.35 37.38
N LYS A 81 -13.89 22.98 36.39
CA LYS A 81 -15.31 22.66 36.58
C LYS A 81 -15.52 21.18 36.24
N LYS A 82 -16.03 20.45 37.23
CA LYS A 82 -16.63 19.11 37.11
C LYS A 82 -17.66 19.10 35.98
N ALA A 83 -17.48 18.21 35.00
CA ALA A 83 -18.53 17.67 34.15
C ALA A 83 -18.03 16.36 33.53
N GLU A 84 -18.94 15.39 33.39
CA GLU A 84 -18.72 14.00 32.99
C GLU A 84 -17.98 13.85 31.65
N GLU A 85 -16.92 13.06 31.66
CA GLU A 85 -16.17 12.65 30.47
C GLU A 85 -16.73 11.31 29.94
N LYS A 86 -17.63 11.41 28.96
CA LYS A 86 -17.84 10.34 27.98
C LYS A 86 -16.79 10.49 26.89
N ALA A 87 -15.70 9.75 27.01
CA ALA A 87 -14.69 9.63 25.97
C ALA A 87 -15.23 8.75 24.83
N THR A 88 -15.68 9.38 23.74
CA THR A 88 -15.98 8.71 22.48
C THR A 88 -14.67 8.28 21.83
N THR A 89 -14.41 6.98 21.87
CA THR A 89 -13.32 6.34 21.13
C THR A 89 -13.85 6.07 19.72
N ASP A 90 -13.31 6.75 18.71
CA ASP A 90 -13.52 6.38 17.29
C ASP A 90 -12.75 5.09 16.98
N ALA A 91 -13.28 3.99 17.50
CA ALA A 91 -13.11 2.68 16.89
C ALA A 91 -13.84 2.70 15.56
N ALA A 92 -13.18 2.22 14.51
CA ALA A 92 -13.74 2.04 13.17
C ALA A 92 -15.15 1.41 13.26
N ILE A 93 -16.17 2.24 13.05
CA ILE A 93 -17.54 1.77 12.92
C ILE A 93 -17.58 1.06 11.55
N VAL A 94 -17.51 -0.27 11.60
CA VAL A 94 -18.03 -1.13 10.54
C VAL A 94 -19.53 -0.85 10.48
N THR A 95 -19.90 0.20 9.76
CA THR A 95 -21.30 0.51 9.51
C THR A 95 -21.74 -0.48 8.46
N MET A 96 -22.67 -1.38 8.82
CA MET A 96 -23.27 -2.34 7.90
C MET A 96 -23.77 -1.57 6.65
N PRO A 97 -23.48 -2.06 5.43
CA PRO A 97 -23.86 -1.37 4.20
C PRO A 97 -25.38 -1.25 4.16
N LYS A 98 -25.87 -0.02 4.00
CA LYS A 98 -27.30 0.27 3.88
C LYS A 98 -27.72 -0.04 2.44
N THR A 99 -28.26 -1.24 2.20
CA THR A 99 -28.86 -1.56 0.89
C THR A 99 -30.12 -0.71 0.71
N ARG A 100 -30.14 0.15 -0.32
CA ARG A 100 -31.28 1.02 -0.59
C ARG A 100 -32.40 0.20 -1.25
N ALA A 101 -33.37 -0.23 -0.44
CA ALA A 101 -34.61 -0.83 -0.95
C ALA A 101 -35.54 0.28 -1.48
N GLY A 102 -35.50 0.53 -2.80
CA GLY A 102 -36.43 1.45 -3.46
C GLY A 102 -36.17 1.53 -4.96
N GLY A 103 -37.18 1.19 -5.77
CA GLY A 103 -37.11 0.88 -7.21
C GLY A 103 -36.70 1.98 -8.19
N LYS A 104 -35.85 2.95 -7.80
CA LYS A 104 -35.15 3.83 -8.74
C LYS A 104 -33.70 3.36 -8.87
N SER A 105 -33.28 3.05 -10.11
CA SER A 105 -31.90 2.67 -10.42
C SER A 105 -30.93 3.74 -9.92
N HIS A 106 -29.85 3.32 -9.26
CA HIS A 106 -28.85 4.24 -8.70
C HIS A 106 -28.17 5.01 -9.85
N PRO A 107 -27.97 6.35 -9.76
CA PRO A 107 -27.43 7.15 -10.86
C PRO A 107 -26.05 6.69 -11.36
N TYR A 108 -25.26 6.05 -10.50
CA TYR A 108 -23.95 5.52 -10.88
C TYR A 108 -24.00 4.19 -11.64
N ILE A 109 -25.11 3.43 -11.60
CA ILE A 109 -25.21 2.16 -12.36
C ILE A 109 -25.10 2.42 -13.87
N ALA A 110 -25.68 3.52 -14.35
CA ALA A 110 -25.56 3.90 -15.77
C ALA A 110 -24.11 4.18 -16.18
N LYS A 111 -23.27 4.68 -15.26
CA LYS A 111 -21.84 4.93 -15.51
C LYS A 111 -21.02 3.65 -15.59
N CYS A 112 -21.44 2.57 -14.91
CA CYS A 112 -20.69 1.32 -14.85
C CYS A 112 -20.56 0.65 -16.24
N ALA A 113 -21.60 0.70 -17.08
CA ALA A 113 -21.54 0.15 -18.43
C ALA A 113 -20.55 0.91 -19.35
N GLU A 114 -20.50 2.24 -19.24
CA GLU A 114 -19.53 3.07 -19.96
C GLU A 114 -18.10 2.83 -19.46
N LEU A 115 -17.96 2.60 -18.14
CA LEU A 115 -16.69 2.34 -17.50
C LEU A 115 -16.07 1.02 -17.98
N GLU A 116 -16.87 -0.04 -18.16
CA GLU A 116 -16.42 -1.30 -18.76
C GLU A 116 -15.83 -1.06 -20.15
N LYS A 117 -16.59 -0.40 -21.04
CA LYS A 117 -16.15 -0.12 -22.40
C LYS A 117 -14.85 0.67 -22.42
N THR A 118 -14.78 1.74 -21.63
CA THR A 118 -13.60 2.60 -21.53
C THR A 118 -12.38 1.82 -21.06
N PHE A 119 -12.54 0.93 -20.07
CA PHE A 119 -11.46 0.08 -19.58
C PHE A 119 -10.94 -0.82 -20.70
N MET A 120 -11.85 -1.49 -21.40
CA MET A 120 -11.51 -2.47 -22.43
C MET A 120 -10.83 -1.82 -23.65
N ASP A 121 -11.33 -0.67 -24.07
CA ASP A 121 -10.72 0.11 -25.14
C ASP A 121 -9.28 0.50 -24.76
N MET A 122 -9.07 0.99 -23.54
CA MET A 122 -7.74 1.38 -23.05
C MET A 122 -6.79 0.19 -22.87
N ALA A 123 -7.28 -0.93 -22.35
CA ALA A 123 -6.47 -2.13 -22.10
C ALA A 123 -5.89 -2.70 -23.41
N ARG A 124 -6.70 -2.70 -24.48
CA ARG A 124 -6.38 -3.27 -25.80
C ARG A 124 -5.57 -2.35 -26.72
N GLN A 125 -5.38 -1.08 -26.35
CA GLN A 125 -4.61 -0.13 -27.16
C GLN A 125 -3.19 -0.66 -27.46
N GLY A 126 -2.81 -0.62 -28.74
CA GLY A 126 -1.48 -1.05 -29.18
C GLY A 126 -1.32 -2.57 -29.37
N GLU A 127 -2.37 -3.39 -29.18
CA GLU A 127 -2.30 -4.83 -29.50
C GLU A 127 -2.30 -5.10 -31.02
N SER A 128 -2.81 -4.17 -31.84
CA SER A 128 -2.97 -4.34 -33.29
C SER A 128 -1.73 -3.96 -34.13
N GLY A 129 -0.55 -3.85 -33.53
CA GLY A 129 0.71 -3.58 -34.26
C GLY A 129 0.90 -2.16 -34.80
N GLY A 130 0.01 -1.22 -34.45
CA GLY A 130 0.17 0.22 -34.76
C GLY A 130 1.02 0.97 -33.73
N ASP A 131 1.09 2.30 -33.86
CA ASP A 131 1.79 3.16 -32.89
C ASP A 131 1.10 3.09 -31.52
N SER A 132 1.79 2.49 -30.54
CA SER A 132 1.24 2.25 -29.20
C SER A 132 1.47 3.46 -28.30
N PRO A 133 0.45 4.09 -27.71
CA PRO A 133 0.63 5.24 -26.81
C PRO A 133 1.38 4.88 -25.51
N TRP A 134 1.58 3.59 -25.26
CA TRP A 134 2.26 3.04 -24.10
C TRP A 134 3.76 2.87 -24.32
N GLU A 135 4.57 3.43 -23.43
CA GLU A 135 6.02 3.26 -23.36
C GLU A 135 6.40 2.39 -22.16
N THR A 136 7.28 1.41 -22.36
CA THR A 136 7.74 0.55 -21.27
C THR A 136 8.69 1.30 -20.33
N LEU A 137 8.25 1.50 -19.08
CA LEU A 137 9.03 2.16 -18.03
C LEU A 137 9.86 1.18 -17.22
N ALA A 138 9.34 -0.03 -17.00
CA ALA A 138 10.04 -1.09 -16.29
C ALA A 138 9.58 -2.47 -16.77
N SER A 139 10.51 -3.42 -16.75
CA SER A 139 10.23 -4.82 -17.00
C SER A 139 11.01 -5.67 -16.00
N GLN A 140 10.31 -6.54 -15.29
CA GLN A 140 10.87 -7.54 -14.39
C GLN A 140 10.62 -8.92 -15.01
N GLY A 141 11.68 -9.72 -15.14
CA GLY A 141 11.60 -11.09 -15.63
C GLY A 141 11.27 -12.10 -14.51
N ALA A 142 11.76 -13.33 -14.69
CA ALA A 142 11.54 -14.44 -13.78
C ALA A 142 11.83 -14.10 -12.29
N PRO A 143 11.08 -14.68 -11.33
CA PRO A 143 10.01 -15.68 -11.52
C PRO A 143 8.65 -15.08 -11.86
N TYR A 144 8.51 -13.75 -11.78
CA TYR A 144 7.24 -13.05 -11.96
C TYR A 144 7.41 -11.97 -13.02
N HIS A 145 6.95 -12.30 -14.23
CA HIS A 145 6.99 -11.40 -15.38
C HIS A 145 6.02 -10.25 -15.15
N ILE A 146 6.56 -9.04 -14.96
CA ILE A 146 5.82 -7.81 -14.71
C ILE A 146 6.35 -6.74 -15.66
N THR A 147 5.46 -6.12 -16.42
CA THR A 147 5.77 -5.01 -17.31
C THR A 147 4.94 -3.81 -16.90
N VAL A 148 5.61 -2.69 -16.63
CA VAL A 148 4.98 -1.40 -16.31
C VAL A 148 5.19 -0.48 -17.50
N GLN A 149 4.11 0.03 -18.04
CA GLN A 149 4.10 0.98 -19.14
C GLN A 149 3.44 2.28 -18.71
N GLY A 150 3.98 3.42 -19.16
CA GLY A 150 3.39 4.74 -18.99
C GLY A 150 2.81 5.23 -20.31
N HIS A 151 1.74 6.01 -20.24
CA HIS A 151 1.18 6.66 -21.42
C HIS A 151 2.04 7.89 -21.78
N ARG A 152 2.34 8.08 -23.07
CA ARG A 152 3.18 9.19 -23.56
C ARG A 152 2.66 10.57 -23.16
N ASP A 153 1.36 10.80 -23.34
CA ASP A 153 0.74 12.12 -23.11
C ASP A 153 0.11 12.30 -21.72
N ARG A 154 0.09 11.26 -20.89
CA ARG A 154 -0.62 11.26 -19.60
C ARG A 154 0.32 10.82 -18.47
N PRO A 155 0.85 11.76 -17.66
CA PRO A 155 1.96 11.50 -16.72
C PRO A 155 1.63 10.55 -15.56
N PHE A 156 0.34 10.33 -15.28
CA PHE A 156 -0.17 9.45 -14.23
C PHE A 156 -1.04 8.32 -14.77
N CYS A 157 -0.84 7.98 -16.03
CA CYS A 157 -1.55 6.90 -16.71
C CYS A 157 -0.61 5.72 -16.93
N PHE A 158 -0.88 4.62 -16.23
CA PHE A 158 -0.07 3.42 -16.26
C PHE A 158 -0.88 2.21 -16.72
N ARG A 159 -0.26 1.38 -17.54
CA ARG A 159 -0.70 0.02 -17.85
C ARG A 159 0.32 -0.96 -17.30
N ILE A 160 -0.12 -1.84 -16.43
CA ILE A 160 0.72 -2.87 -15.83
C ILE A 160 0.22 -4.23 -16.30
N THR A 161 1.08 -4.99 -16.95
CA THR A 161 0.80 -6.38 -17.32
C THR A 161 1.65 -7.29 -16.47
N PHE A 162 1.04 -8.26 -15.79
CA PHE A 162 1.79 -9.27 -15.05
C PHE A 162 1.15 -10.64 -15.13
N PHE A 163 1.97 -11.66 -14.92
CA PHE A 163 1.54 -13.05 -14.93
C PHE A 163 1.59 -13.62 -13.51
N SER A 164 0.49 -14.26 -13.12
CA SER A 164 0.31 -14.81 -11.77
C SER A 164 0.17 -16.33 -11.83
N PRO A 165 0.87 -17.07 -10.94
CA PRO A 165 0.88 -18.55 -10.94
C PRO A 165 -0.39 -19.12 -10.28
N THR A 166 -1.56 -18.74 -10.79
CA THR A 166 -2.87 -19.22 -10.34
C THR A 166 -3.90 -19.03 -11.46
N LEU A 167 -5.11 -19.56 -11.25
CA LEU A 167 -6.22 -19.41 -12.19
C LEU A 167 -6.93 -18.04 -12.05
N PRO A 168 -7.60 -17.56 -13.11
CA PRO A 168 -8.20 -16.22 -13.16
C PRO A 168 -9.16 -15.89 -12.02
N GLY A 169 -10.02 -16.83 -11.60
CA GLY A 169 -10.98 -16.60 -10.51
C GLY A 169 -10.29 -16.25 -9.19
N THR A 170 -9.26 -17.02 -8.79
CA THR A 170 -8.48 -16.74 -7.57
C THR A 170 -7.76 -15.41 -7.63
N ALA A 171 -7.13 -15.09 -8.77
CA ALA A 171 -6.45 -13.82 -8.95
C ALA A 171 -7.43 -12.64 -8.88
N PHE A 172 -8.57 -12.76 -9.56
CA PHE A 172 -9.60 -11.73 -9.55
C PHE A 172 -10.21 -11.52 -8.17
N ASP A 173 -10.58 -12.58 -7.46
CA ASP A 173 -11.20 -12.47 -6.13
C ASP A 173 -10.28 -11.78 -5.12
N LEU A 174 -8.97 -12.08 -5.15
CA LEU A 174 -8.00 -11.38 -4.30
C LEU A 174 -7.85 -9.90 -4.68
N LEU A 175 -7.70 -9.60 -5.97
CA LEU A 175 -7.40 -8.26 -6.46
C LEU A 175 -8.61 -7.31 -6.40
N SER A 176 -9.81 -7.87 -6.48
CA SER A 176 -11.07 -7.10 -6.50
C SER A 176 -11.69 -6.92 -5.12
N ASP A 177 -11.22 -7.64 -4.10
CA ASP A 177 -11.65 -7.42 -2.72
C ASP A 177 -10.99 -6.16 -2.14
N VAL A 178 -11.76 -5.07 -2.11
CA VAL A 178 -11.32 -3.78 -1.58
C VAL A 178 -10.98 -3.85 -0.09
N LEU A 179 -11.62 -4.72 0.70
CA LEU A 179 -11.36 -4.82 2.13
C LEU A 179 -10.03 -5.53 2.41
N ARG A 180 -9.61 -6.41 1.50
CA ARG A 180 -8.31 -7.10 1.56
C ARG A 180 -7.19 -6.34 0.86
N ARG A 181 -7.49 -5.24 0.15
CA ARG A 181 -6.49 -4.40 -0.52
C ARG A 181 -5.30 -4.03 0.38
N PRO A 182 -5.47 -3.62 1.66
CA PRO A 182 -4.33 -3.30 2.53
C PRO A 182 -3.40 -4.49 2.84
N ASP A 183 -3.87 -5.74 2.67
CA ASP A 183 -3.07 -6.94 2.94
C ASP A 183 -2.01 -7.20 1.87
N TRP A 184 -2.23 -6.67 0.66
CA TRP A 184 -1.41 -6.97 -0.51
C TRP A 184 -0.87 -5.73 -1.23
N ASP A 185 -1.55 -4.59 -1.11
CA ASP A 185 -1.10 -3.29 -1.59
C ASP A 185 -0.47 -2.48 -0.45
N GLU A 186 0.86 -2.45 -0.40
CA GLU A 186 1.58 -1.78 0.68
C GLU A 186 1.38 -0.27 0.70
N MET A 187 0.93 0.34 -0.41
CA MET A 187 0.62 1.75 -0.49
C MET A 187 -0.76 2.08 0.07
N THR A 188 -1.63 1.08 0.21
CA THR A 188 -2.96 1.26 0.81
C THR A 188 -2.86 1.30 2.33
N GLU A 189 -3.47 2.32 2.94
CA GLU A 189 -3.56 2.52 4.39
C GLU A 189 -4.88 1.98 4.94
N ALA A 190 -6.00 2.35 4.30
CA ALA A 190 -7.34 1.96 4.75
C ALA A 190 -8.31 1.89 3.58
N THR A 191 -9.28 1.00 3.69
CA THR A 191 -10.37 0.84 2.72
C THR A 191 -11.70 0.63 3.43
N ARG A 192 -12.79 0.95 2.74
CA ARG A 192 -14.14 0.54 3.14
C ARG A 192 -15.09 0.54 1.94
N VAL A 193 -16.12 -0.29 2.03
CA VAL A 193 -17.29 -0.18 1.18
C VAL A 193 -18.21 0.90 1.77
N VAL A 194 -18.51 1.93 0.98
CA VAL A 194 -19.40 3.03 1.35
C VAL A 194 -20.86 2.62 1.13
N GLU A 195 -21.14 2.00 -0.03
CA GLU A 195 -22.47 1.53 -0.41
C GLU A 195 -22.36 0.36 -1.39
N LYS A 196 -23.26 -0.61 -1.29
CA LYS A 196 -23.48 -1.61 -2.35
C LYS A 196 -24.67 -1.15 -3.18
N LEU A 197 -24.46 -0.92 -4.47
CA LEU A 197 -25.49 -0.40 -5.38
C LEU A 197 -26.35 -1.54 -5.91
N ASN A 198 -25.72 -2.65 -6.29
CA ASN A 198 -26.35 -3.92 -6.65
C ASN A 198 -25.34 -5.07 -6.37
N GLY A 199 -25.49 -6.22 -7.03
CA GLY A 199 -24.52 -7.32 -6.89
C GLY A 199 -23.13 -6.98 -7.44
N ALA A 200 -23.07 -6.33 -8.60
CA ALA A 200 -21.85 -6.01 -9.35
C ALA A 200 -21.21 -4.67 -9.00
N ASP A 201 -22.03 -3.72 -8.53
CA ASP A 201 -21.69 -2.32 -8.43
C ASP A 201 -21.64 -1.87 -6.96
N SER A 202 -20.60 -1.14 -6.61
CA SER A 202 -20.40 -0.61 -5.26
C SER A 202 -19.66 0.72 -5.26
N ILE A 203 -19.76 1.45 -4.15
CA ILE A 203 -18.95 2.64 -3.88
C ILE A 203 -17.90 2.28 -2.84
N HIS A 204 -16.63 2.55 -3.16
CA HIS A 204 -15.48 2.27 -2.33
C HIS A 204 -14.78 3.55 -1.91
N TYR A 205 -14.31 3.60 -0.67
CA TYR A 205 -13.35 4.59 -0.22
C TYR A 205 -12.00 3.91 -0.02
N LEU A 206 -10.95 4.55 -0.54
CA LEU A 206 -9.56 4.11 -0.47
C LEU A 206 -8.70 5.25 0.08
N LYS A 207 -7.88 4.96 1.09
CA LYS A 207 -6.84 5.87 1.58
C LYS A 207 -5.47 5.25 1.32
N MET A 208 -4.58 6.00 0.69
CA MET A 208 -3.19 5.65 0.46
C MET A 208 -2.26 6.32 1.49
N LYS A 209 -1.16 5.65 1.81
CA LYS A 209 -0.08 6.20 2.64
C LYS A 209 0.62 7.35 1.92
N GLY A 210 1.02 8.37 2.68
CA GLY A 210 1.88 9.43 2.16
C GLY A 210 3.28 8.90 1.82
N VAL A 211 3.83 9.35 0.69
CA VAL A 211 5.22 9.09 0.31
C VAL A 211 5.98 10.39 0.46
N TRP A 212 6.81 10.51 1.49
CA TRP A 212 7.59 11.73 1.71
C TRP A 212 8.36 12.13 0.44
N PRO A 213 8.32 13.40 0.00
CA PRO A 213 7.80 14.59 0.68
C PRO A 213 6.31 14.91 0.44
N THR A 214 5.56 13.97 -0.13
CA THR A 214 4.18 14.18 -0.56
C THR A 214 3.14 13.69 0.47
N ALA A 215 1.99 14.36 0.53
CA ALA A 215 0.90 14.06 1.45
C ALA A 215 0.26 12.68 1.24
N ALA A 216 -0.54 12.21 2.20
CA ALA A 216 -1.43 11.07 1.97
C ALA A 216 -2.52 11.42 0.96
N ARG A 217 -3.00 10.42 0.20
CA ARG A 217 -4.10 10.60 -0.76
C ARG A 217 -5.29 9.74 -0.39
N ASP A 218 -6.49 10.19 -0.72
CA ASP A 218 -7.69 9.35 -0.71
C ASP A 218 -8.44 9.41 -2.06
N SER A 219 -9.29 8.42 -2.29
CA SER A 219 -10.23 8.40 -3.42
C SER A 219 -11.56 7.83 -2.98
N LEU A 220 -12.62 8.35 -3.60
CA LEU A 220 -13.95 7.80 -3.56
C LEU A 220 -14.30 7.29 -4.95
N LEU A 221 -14.56 6.00 -5.08
CA LEU A 221 -14.65 5.31 -6.35
C LEU A 221 -16.02 4.63 -6.49
N VAL A 222 -16.67 4.75 -7.64
CA VAL A 222 -17.61 3.71 -8.08
C VAL A 222 -16.79 2.54 -8.62
N ALA A 223 -17.20 1.32 -8.33
CA ALA A 223 -16.58 0.08 -8.78
C ALA A 223 -17.63 -0.80 -9.47
N HIS A 224 -17.23 -1.41 -10.58
CA HIS A 224 -18.04 -2.31 -11.40
C HIS A 224 -17.30 -3.64 -11.60
N LEU A 225 -17.95 -4.75 -11.28
CA LEU A 225 -17.44 -6.10 -11.49
C LEU A 225 -18.21 -6.78 -12.63
N ALA A 226 -17.49 -7.37 -13.59
CA ALA A 226 -18.10 -8.07 -14.71
C ALA A 226 -17.33 -9.32 -15.12
N SER A 227 -18.06 -10.30 -15.66
CA SER A 227 -17.50 -11.35 -16.51
C SER A 227 -17.61 -10.88 -17.95
N ILE A 228 -16.48 -10.83 -18.66
CA ILE A 228 -16.43 -10.29 -20.01
C ILE A 228 -15.90 -11.34 -21.00
N PRO A 229 -16.46 -11.40 -22.22
CA PRO A 229 -15.87 -12.22 -23.27
C PRO A 229 -14.47 -11.71 -23.65
N VAL A 230 -13.51 -12.64 -23.72
CA VAL A 230 -12.14 -12.38 -24.16
C VAL A 230 -11.79 -13.33 -25.30
N GLY A 231 -11.06 -12.84 -26.30
CA GLY A 231 -10.73 -13.59 -27.51
C GLY A 231 -11.79 -13.52 -28.62
N ALA A 232 -11.39 -13.97 -29.81
CA ALA A 232 -12.20 -13.97 -31.04
C ALA A 232 -12.50 -15.39 -31.55
N GLY A 233 -12.25 -16.42 -30.74
CA GLY A 233 -12.45 -17.82 -31.10
C GLY A 233 -13.92 -18.26 -31.07
N GLU A 234 -14.20 -19.43 -31.66
CA GLU A 234 -15.55 -20.02 -31.72
C GLU A 234 -16.12 -20.38 -30.33
N LYS A 235 -15.25 -20.67 -29.35
CA LYS A 235 -15.64 -20.82 -27.94
C LYS A 235 -15.37 -19.52 -27.20
N PRO A 236 -16.36 -18.91 -26.54
CA PRO A 236 -16.13 -17.71 -25.77
C PRO A 236 -15.26 -18.06 -24.56
N GLU A 237 -14.03 -17.54 -24.54
CA GLU A 237 -13.25 -17.46 -23.31
C GLU A 237 -13.76 -16.26 -22.50
N PHE A 238 -13.72 -16.36 -21.18
CA PHE A 238 -14.16 -15.28 -20.30
C PHE A 238 -13.01 -14.80 -19.43
N GLY A 239 -12.96 -13.48 -19.25
CA GLY A 239 -12.11 -12.79 -18.28
C GLY A 239 -12.96 -12.11 -17.22
N TYR A 240 -12.32 -11.70 -16.14
CA TYR A 240 -12.97 -10.97 -15.05
C TYR A 240 -12.46 -9.54 -14.97
N LEU A 241 -13.38 -8.61 -15.01
CA LEU A 241 -13.12 -7.18 -14.99
C LEU A 241 -13.54 -6.58 -13.65
N ASN A 242 -12.67 -5.74 -13.10
CA ASN A 242 -13.00 -4.78 -12.07
C ASN A 242 -12.56 -3.41 -12.59
N ALA A 243 -13.51 -2.52 -12.82
CA ALA A 243 -13.25 -1.17 -13.26
C ALA A 243 -13.79 -0.17 -12.25
N THR A 244 -13.01 0.88 -12.01
CA THR A 244 -13.30 1.90 -11.00
C THR A 244 -13.07 3.31 -11.56
N GLN A 245 -13.85 4.26 -11.07
CA GLN A 245 -13.76 5.67 -11.44
C GLN A 245 -14.11 6.55 -10.25
N SER A 246 -13.44 7.69 -10.11
CA SER A 246 -13.75 8.66 -9.06
C SER A 246 -15.14 9.25 -9.19
N ILE A 247 -15.80 9.43 -8.04
CA ILE A 247 -17.10 10.09 -7.92
C ILE A 247 -17.06 11.14 -6.80
N VAL A 248 -18.06 12.02 -6.80
CA VAL A 248 -18.30 12.98 -5.73
C VAL A 248 -19.53 12.52 -4.93
N ASP A 249 -19.42 12.50 -3.61
CA ASP A 249 -20.52 12.11 -2.72
C ASP A 249 -20.39 12.85 -1.38
N ASP A 250 -21.45 13.56 -0.99
CA ASP A 250 -21.48 14.38 0.23
C ASP A 250 -21.31 13.55 1.51
N ARG A 251 -21.57 12.23 1.46
CA ARG A 251 -21.35 11.32 2.59
C ARG A 251 -19.86 11.08 2.87
N VAL A 252 -18.99 11.39 1.91
CA VAL A 252 -17.54 11.20 2.01
C VAL A 252 -16.82 12.46 1.50
N PRO A 253 -16.91 13.57 2.26
CA PRO A 253 -16.30 14.84 1.88
C PRO A 253 -14.77 14.73 1.81
N GLU A 254 -14.14 15.71 1.16
CA GLU A 254 -12.68 15.83 1.12
C GLU A 254 -12.11 16.10 2.51
N ARG A 255 -10.91 15.57 2.75
CA ARG A 255 -10.24 15.63 4.06
C ARG A 255 -9.04 16.57 4.06
N THR A 256 -9.16 17.69 3.35
CA THR A 256 -8.10 18.69 3.19
C THR A 256 -7.63 19.26 4.53
N ALA A 257 -8.54 19.41 5.50
CA ALA A 257 -8.20 19.84 6.87
C ALA A 257 -7.26 18.87 7.61
N ASP A 258 -7.27 17.58 7.23
CA ASP A 258 -6.40 16.55 7.78
C ASP A 258 -5.07 16.43 7.01
N GLY A 259 -4.83 17.32 6.04
CA GLY A 259 -3.68 17.25 5.14
C GLY A 259 -3.74 16.09 4.15
N ILE A 260 -4.93 15.55 3.86
CA ILE A 260 -5.14 14.48 2.87
C ILE A 260 -5.60 15.11 1.56
N VAL A 261 -4.96 14.71 0.45
CA VAL A 261 -5.30 15.18 -0.90
C VAL A 261 -6.25 14.18 -1.58
N ARG A 262 -7.41 14.64 -2.05
CA ARG A 262 -8.34 13.81 -2.83
C ARG A 262 -7.80 13.62 -4.25
N MET A 263 -7.35 12.42 -4.58
CA MET A 263 -6.96 12.08 -5.95
C MET A 263 -8.15 11.61 -6.78
N GLU A 264 -8.07 11.83 -8.07
CA GLU A 264 -9.13 11.57 -9.03
C GLU A 264 -8.71 10.45 -9.99
N ALA A 265 -9.32 9.28 -9.91
CA ALA A 265 -9.14 8.22 -10.89
C ALA A 265 -10.09 8.47 -12.07
N ALA A 266 -9.53 8.76 -13.25
CA ALA A 266 -10.30 8.80 -14.49
C ALA A 266 -10.76 7.38 -14.85
N ILE A 267 -9.84 6.41 -14.73
CA ILE A 267 -10.12 4.98 -14.79
C ILE A 267 -9.04 4.20 -14.08
N ALA A 268 -9.42 3.24 -13.23
CA ALA A 268 -8.50 2.34 -12.60
C ALA A 268 -9.12 0.96 -12.42
N GLY A 269 -8.31 -0.10 -12.33
CA GLY A 269 -8.82 -1.44 -12.10
C GLY A 269 -8.01 -2.50 -12.80
N GLN A 270 -8.57 -3.69 -12.94
CA GLN A 270 -7.87 -4.83 -13.55
C GLN A 270 -8.81 -5.70 -14.39
N LEU A 271 -8.24 -6.21 -15.48
CA LEU A 271 -8.76 -7.35 -16.24
C LEU A 271 -7.88 -8.57 -15.95
N VAL A 272 -8.51 -9.66 -15.53
CA VAL A 272 -7.85 -10.94 -15.28
C VAL A 272 -8.33 -11.97 -16.29
N THR A 273 -7.39 -12.59 -16.99
CA THR A 273 -7.65 -13.60 -18.03
C THR A 273 -6.75 -14.80 -17.82
N LEU A 274 -7.05 -15.93 -18.47
CA LEU A 274 -6.13 -17.04 -18.52
C LEU A 274 -4.90 -16.64 -19.37
N ALA A 275 -3.70 -17.01 -18.94
CA ALA A 275 -2.51 -16.79 -19.75
C ALA A 275 -2.60 -17.66 -21.02
N SER A 276 -2.47 -17.04 -22.18
CA SER A 276 -2.53 -17.77 -23.46
C SER A 276 -1.34 -18.72 -23.61
N LYS A 277 -1.44 -19.69 -24.54
CA LYS A 277 -0.30 -20.54 -24.90
C LYS A 277 0.90 -19.69 -25.34
N GLN A 278 0.66 -18.64 -26.14
CA GLN A 278 1.70 -17.73 -26.59
C GLN A 278 2.38 -17.01 -25.42
N ASP A 279 1.62 -16.55 -24.42
CA ASP A 279 2.19 -15.93 -23.22
C ASP A 279 3.07 -16.93 -22.44
N ARG A 280 2.58 -18.16 -22.27
CA ARG A 280 3.31 -19.21 -21.56
C ARG A 280 4.63 -19.57 -22.26
N ASP A 281 4.60 -19.71 -23.58
CA ASP A 281 5.78 -20.00 -24.38
C ASP A 281 6.76 -18.82 -24.38
N ARG A 282 6.26 -17.59 -24.57
CA ARG A 282 7.07 -16.36 -24.60
C ARG A 282 7.83 -16.13 -23.29
N PHE A 283 7.19 -16.40 -22.16
CA PHE A 283 7.76 -16.11 -20.83
C PHE A 283 8.25 -17.36 -20.09
N GLY A 284 8.19 -18.54 -20.71
CA GLY A 284 8.63 -19.79 -20.08
C GLY A 284 7.88 -20.12 -18.78
N LEU A 285 6.57 -19.85 -18.75
CA LEU A 285 5.73 -20.00 -17.55
C LEU A 285 5.52 -21.48 -17.21
N GLN A 286 6.16 -21.96 -16.15
CA GLN A 286 6.13 -23.36 -15.71
C GLN A 286 4.88 -23.68 -14.88
N GLY A 287 4.30 -24.87 -15.07
CA GLY A 287 3.09 -25.32 -14.37
C GLY A 287 1.79 -24.98 -15.10
N GLU A 288 0.68 -25.60 -14.67
CA GLU A 288 -0.57 -25.60 -15.43
C GLU A 288 -1.44 -24.35 -15.27
N HIS A 289 -1.24 -23.58 -14.20
CA HIS A 289 -2.16 -22.52 -13.81
C HIS A 289 -1.48 -21.15 -13.84
N TRP A 290 -1.78 -20.39 -14.89
CA TRP A 290 -1.32 -19.02 -15.04
C TRP A 290 -2.45 -18.11 -15.50
N SER A 291 -2.52 -16.95 -14.86
CA SER A 291 -3.41 -15.86 -15.26
C SER A 291 -2.56 -14.69 -15.76
N LYS A 292 -3.11 -13.98 -16.74
CA LYS A 292 -2.62 -12.69 -17.22
C LYS A 292 -3.48 -11.61 -16.61
N VAL A 293 -2.85 -10.67 -15.91
CA VAL A 293 -3.51 -9.51 -15.32
C VAL A 293 -3.06 -8.27 -16.06
N VAL A 294 -4.03 -7.50 -16.56
CA VAL A 294 -3.82 -6.16 -17.11
C VAL A 294 -4.47 -5.17 -16.16
N GLN A 295 -3.64 -4.41 -15.45
CA GLN A 295 -4.08 -3.37 -14.53
C GLN A 295 -3.90 -2.00 -15.17
N LEU A 296 -4.94 -1.16 -15.09
CA LEU A 296 -4.89 0.23 -15.51
C LEU A 296 -4.97 1.14 -14.29
N ALA A 297 -4.24 2.24 -14.33
CA ALA A 297 -4.34 3.34 -13.38
C ALA A 297 -4.13 4.64 -14.15
N ASP A 298 -5.22 5.31 -14.49
CA ASP A 298 -5.26 6.65 -15.08
C ASP A 298 -5.97 7.60 -14.11
N GLY A 299 -5.35 8.73 -13.81
CA GLY A 299 -5.91 9.69 -12.90
C GLY A 299 -5.02 10.88 -12.63
N ASP A 300 -5.52 11.78 -11.81
CA ASP A 300 -4.81 12.94 -11.32
C ASP A 300 -4.58 12.76 -9.81
N LEU A 301 -3.31 12.61 -9.43
CA LEU A 301 -2.93 12.48 -8.02
C LEU A 301 -3.11 13.77 -7.22
N LYS A 302 -3.36 14.88 -7.93
CA LYS A 302 -3.47 16.26 -7.45
C LYS A 302 -2.24 16.72 -6.66
N GLY A 303 -2.11 18.05 -6.55
CA GLY A 303 -0.98 18.69 -5.90
C GLY A 303 0.36 18.40 -6.60
N TRP A 304 1.44 18.84 -5.97
CA TRP A 304 2.78 18.69 -6.54
C TRP A 304 3.39 17.33 -6.17
N ILE A 305 3.94 16.63 -7.18
CA ILE A 305 4.65 15.36 -7.02
C ILE A 305 5.96 15.42 -7.80
N PRO A 306 7.12 15.17 -7.15
CA PRO A 306 8.38 15.10 -7.86
C PRO A 306 8.38 13.99 -8.93
N LYS A 307 8.90 14.29 -10.13
CA LYS A 307 9.08 13.28 -11.20
C LYS A 307 9.88 12.06 -10.73
N SER A 308 10.85 12.25 -9.83
CA SER A 308 11.64 11.17 -9.23
C SER A 308 10.80 10.21 -8.40
N VAL A 309 9.78 10.71 -7.68
CA VAL A 309 8.84 9.88 -6.92
C VAL A 309 7.97 9.06 -7.86
N ILE A 310 7.45 9.67 -8.93
CA ILE A 310 6.67 8.97 -9.96
C ILE A 310 7.49 7.85 -10.59
N LYS A 311 8.72 8.16 -11.00
CA LYS A 311 9.66 7.18 -11.56
C LYS A 311 9.96 6.06 -10.57
N PHE A 312 10.20 6.37 -9.30
CA PHE A 312 10.42 5.36 -8.26
C PHE A 312 9.21 4.44 -8.07
N ILE A 313 8.00 5.00 -8.05
CA ILE A 313 6.77 4.21 -7.91
C ILE A 313 6.64 3.25 -9.09
N ALA A 314 6.72 3.75 -10.32
CA ALA A 314 6.54 2.95 -11.53
C ALA A 314 7.63 1.89 -11.72
N THR A 315 8.89 2.21 -11.40
CA THR A 315 10.04 1.34 -11.71
C THR A 315 10.47 0.44 -10.56
N GLN A 316 10.06 0.72 -9.31
CA GLN A 316 10.50 -0.03 -8.13
C GLN A 316 9.33 -0.45 -7.24
N ALA A 317 8.52 0.49 -6.76
CA ALA A 317 7.49 0.18 -5.77
C ALA A 317 6.40 -0.75 -6.33
N MET A 318 5.88 -0.44 -7.52
CA MET A 318 4.84 -1.25 -8.17
C MET A 318 5.33 -2.68 -8.48
N PRO A 319 6.47 -2.91 -9.20
CA PRO A 319 6.95 -4.27 -9.44
C PRO A 319 7.19 -5.08 -8.16
N ARG A 320 7.76 -4.46 -7.11
CA ARG A 320 7.98 -5.14 -5.82
C ARG A 320 6.68 -5.51 -5.11
N SER A 321 5.67 -4.66 -5.16
CA SER A 321 4.34 -4.95 -4.60
C SER A 321 3.69 -6.11 -5.36
N LEU A 322 3.70 -6.09 -6.70
CA LEU A 322 3.12 -7.16 -7.51
C LEU A 322 3.86 -8.49 -7.37
N ALA A 323 5.18 -8.47 -7.17
CA ALA A 323 5.93 -9.67 -6.83
C ALA A 323 5.50 -10.28 -5.48
N LYS A 324 5.04 -9.48 -4.51
CA LYS A 324 4.47 -9.97 -3.24
C LYS A 324 3.08 -10.54 -3.45
N VAL A 325 2.24 -9.88 -4.24
CA VAL A 325 0.92 -10.39 -4.65
C VAL A 325 1.07 -11.76 -5.30
N ASN A 326 2.00 -11.93 -6.24
CA ASN A 326 2.21 -13.22 -6.90
C ASN A 326 2.66 -14.33 -5.94
N LYS A 327 3.42 -14.01 -4.89
CA LYS A 327 3.76 -14.98 -3.84
C LYS A 327 2.54 -15.40 -3.03
N GLN A 328 1.62 -14.46 -2.76
CA GLN A 328 0.36 -14.77 -2.09
C GLN A 328 -0.56 -15.62 -2.99
N LEU A 329 -0.69 -15.26 -4.28
CA LEU A 329 -1.49 -16.00 -5.24
C LEU A 329 -0.99 -17.43 -5.45
N ALA A 330 0.33 -17.66 -5.40
CA ALA A 330 0.94 -18.98 -5.56
C ALA A 330 0.56 -19.98 -4.45
N ILE A 331 0.12 -19.51 -3.29
CA ILE A 331 -0.26 -20.38 -2.15
C ILE A 331 -1.78 -20.49 -1.98
N LEU A 332 -2.55 -19.73 -2.74
CA LEU A 332 -4.02 -19.81 -2.70
C LEU A 332 -4.51 -20.95 -3.60
N PRO A 333 -5.59 -21.66 -3.22
CA PRO A 333 -6.20 -22.66 -4.07
C PRO A 333 -6.54 -22.06 -5.45
N PRO A 334 -6.14 -22.70 -6.55
CA PRO A 334 -6.45 -22.22 -7.89
C PRO A 334 -7.92 -22.49 -8.21
N VAL A 335 -8.65 -21.44 -8.58
CA VAL A 335 -10.06 -21.49 -8.96
C VAL A 335 -10.22 -20.75 -10.29
N LEU A 336 -10.82 -21.43 -11.27
CA LEU A 336 -11.10 -20.85 -12.59
C LEU A 336 -12.20 -19.80 -12.49
N ASP A 337 -13.27 -20.12 -11.78
CA ASP A 337 -14.45 -19.28 -11.69
C ASP A 337 -14.44 -18.37 -10.46
N SER A 338 -14.58 -17.07 -10.67
CA SER A 338 -14.64 -16.09 -9.58
C SER A 338 -15.85 -16.33 -8.67
N GLN A 339 -15.63 -16.40 -7.36
CA GLN A 339 -16.70 -16.46 -6.37
C GLN A 339 -17.45 -15.13 -6.28
N LEU A 340 -16.75 -14.01 -6.44
CA LEU A 340 -17.36 -12.69 -6.50
C LEU A 340 -18.37 -12.63 -7.65
N ILE A 341 -17.98 -13.02 -8.87
CA ILE A 341 -18.88 -13.04 -10.03
C ILE A 341 -20.03 -14.02 -9.86
N ARG A 342 -19.77 -15.23 -9.36
CA ARG A 342 -20.85 -16.21 -9.10
C ARG A 342 -21.92 -15.64 -8.16
N SER A 343 -21.52 -14.93 -7.11
CA SER A 343 -22.46 -14.30 -6.17
C SER A 343 -23.34 -13.20 -6.77
N ILE A 344 -22.92 -12.63 -7.90
CA ILE A 344 -23.68 -11.63 -8.67
C ILE A 344 -24.74 -12.31 -9.53
N THR A 345 -24.34 -13.38 -10.24
CA THR A 345 -25.20 -14.07 -11.23
C THR A 345 -26.21 -15.01 -10.58
N GLU A 346 -25.85 -15.62 -9.45
CA GLU A 346 -26.71 -16.53 -8.69
C GLU A 346 -27.10 -15.87 -7.37
N PRO A 347 -28.07 -14.93 -7.37
CA PRO A 347 -28.60 -14.42 -6.11
C PRO A 347 -29.16 -15.61 -5.34
N ALA A 348 -28.64 -15.82 -4.12
CA ALA A 348 -28.95 -16.96 -3.29
C ALA A 348 -30.45 -17.29 -3.36
N LYS A 349 -30.79 -18.48 -3.88
CA LYS A 349 -32.13 -19.03 -3.70
C LYS A 349 -32.41 -18.95 -2.21
N ALA A 350 -33.35 -18.09 -1.82
CA ALA A 350 -33.78 -17.96 -0.44
C ALA A 350 -34.13 -19.36 0.05
N SER A 351 -33.29 -19.93 0.91
CA SER A 351 -33.59 -21.16 1.60
C SER A 351 -34.70 -20.84 2.59
N ASN A 352 -35.94 -20.91 2.13
CA ASN A 352 -37.11 -21.06 2.98
C ASN A 352 -36.97 -22.41 3.69
N SER A 353 -36.26 -22.44 4.81
CA SER A 353 -36.43 -23.47 5.81
C SER A 353 -37.31 -22.92 6.92
N ASP A 354 -38.60 -22.75 6.61
CA ASP A 354 -39.66 -22.82 7.61
C ASP A 354 -39.74 -24.28 8.09
N SER A 355 -38.84 -24.66 9.00
CA SER A 355 -39.02 -25.86 9.80
C SER A 355 -39.83 -25.49 11.03
N ALA A 356 -41.14 -25.63 10.88
CA ALA A 356 -42.12 -25.63 11.96
C ALA A 356 -41.65 -26.57 13.09
N MET A 357 -41.40 -25.99 14.26
CA MET A 357 -41.09 -26.71 15.48
C MET A 357 -42.40 -27.28 16.05
N GLN A 358 -42.72 -28.54 15.71
CA GLN A 358 -43.74 -29.30 16.43
C GLN A 358 -43.20 -29.70 17.82
N ILE A 359 -43.86 -29.17 18.84
CA ILE A 359 -43.71 -29.59 20.23
C ILE A 359 -44.38 -30.96 20.38
N SER A 360 -43.60 -31.99 20.69
CA SER A 360 -44.11 -33.23 21.28
C SER A 360 -43.22 -33.65 22.44
N SER A 361 -43.79 -33.50 23.63
CA SER A 361 -43.29 -33.96 24.92
C SER A 361 -43.22 -35.48 24.99
N LYS A 362 -42.09 -36.04 25.44
CA LYS A 362 -42.06 -37.09 26.48
C LYS A 362 -40.63 -37.29 26.97
N GLY A 363 -40.49 -37.26 28.30
CA GLY A 363 -39.22 -37.28 29.00
C GLY A 363 -38.56 -38.65 29.10
N ASN A 364 -37.25 -38.61 29.25
CA ASN A 364 -36.51 -39.26 30.33
C ASN A 364 -35.04 -38.83 30.24
N ALA A 365 -34.45 -38.47 31.37
CA ALA A 365 -33.03 -38.15 31.54
C ALA A 365 -32.53 -38.84 32.83
N PRO A 366 -31.22 -38.99 33.08
CA PRO A 366 -30.10 -39.37 32.20
C PRO A 366 -29.25 -40.50 32.86
N PRO A 367 -28.01 -40.78 32.39
CA PRO A 367 -26.91 -40.16 33.13
C PRO A 367 -25.77 -39.59 32.28
N ALA A 368 -25.35 -38.41 32.74
CA ALA A 368 -24.03 -37.82 32.76
C ALA A 368 -22.93 -38.37 31.81
N VAL A 369 -22.66 -37.60 30.75
CA VAL A 369 -21.28 -37.40 30.28
C VAL A 369 -21.01 -35.90 30.28
N ALA A 370 -20.09 -35.49 31.14
CA ALA A 370 -19.65 -34.12 31.29
C ALA A 370 -18.91 -33.67 30.02
N VAL A 371 -19.52 -32.76 29.27
CA VAL A 371 -18.82 -31.96 28.26
C VAL A 371 -18.77 -30.52 28.75
N SER A 372 -17.58 -30.16 29.20
CA SER A 372 -17.18 -28.82 29.64
C SER A 372 -17.46 -27.80 28.53
N GLN A 373 -18.41 -26.89 28.79
CA GLN A 373 -18.55 -25.66 28.04
C GLN A 373 -17.32 -24.79 28.32
N ARG A 374 -16.37 -24.74 27.37
CA ARG A 374 -15.44 -23.62 27.27
C ARG A 374 -16.04 -22.57 26.37
N ASN A 375 -16.52 -21.51 27.02
CA ASN A 375 -16.64 -20.18 26.43
C ASN A 375 -15.29 -19.79 25.81
N ALA A 376 -15.20 -19.80 24.48
CA ALA A 376 -14.16 -19.08 23.77
C ALA A 376 -14.78 -17.78 23.26
N GLY A 377 -14.84 -16.77 24.14
CA GLY A 377 -14.98 -15.40 23.70
C GLY A 377 -13.84 -15.11 22.73
N SER A 378 -14.16 -14.66 21.51
CA SER A 378 -13.17 -14.13 20.59
C SER A 378 -12.66 -12.82 21.18
N THR A 379 -11.63 -12.90 21.99
CA THR A 379 -10.78 -11.77 22.31
C THR A 379 -10.22 -11.27 20.98
N VAL A 380 -10.54 -10.02 20.64
CA VAL A 380 -9.81 -9.27 19.63
C VAL A 380 -8.35 -9.28 20.07
N VAL A 381 -7.56 -10.18 19.49
CA VAL A 381 -6.11 -10.13 19.58
C VAL A 381 -5.70 -8.89 18.80
N LYS A 382 -5.68 -7.74 19.49
CA LYS A 382 -4.82 -6.64 19.09
C LYS A 382 -3.44 -7.25 18.98
N SER A 383 -2.98 -7.45 17.75
CA SER A 383 -1.59 -7.74 17.45
C SER A 383 -0.78 -6.60 18.05
N ARG A 384 -0.36 -6.77 19.31
CA ARG A 384 0.81 -6.09 19.84
C ARG A 384 1.92 -6.54 18.91
N ARG A 385 2.20 -5.73 17.89
CA ARG A 385 3.46 -5.83 17.15
C ARG A 385 4.52 -5.85 18.23
N SER A 386 5.09 -7.03 18.41
CA SER A 386 6.05 -7.29 19.47
C SER A 386 7.10 -6.20 19.40
N VAL A 387 7.52 -5.68 20.55
CA VAL A 387 8.66 -4.77 20.66
C VAL A 387 9.87 -5.35 19.90
N VAL A 388 9.95 -6.68 19.77
CA VAL A 388 10.93 -7.41 18.95
C VAL A 388 10.81 -7.11 17.44
N ALA A 389 9.64 -6.85 16.88
CA ALA A 389 9.46 -6.49 15.47
C ALA A 389 9.93 -5.04 15.19
N TRP A 390 9.69 -4.12 16.12
CA TRP A 390 10.23 -2.76 16.08
C TRP A 390 11.75 -2.75 16.28
N ILE A 391 12.24 -3.53 17.24
CA ILE A 391 13.68 -3.74 17.46
C ILE A 391 14.33 -4.37 16.21
N LYS A 392 13.68 -5.33 15.55
CA LYS A 392 14.19 -5.90 14.28
C LYS A 392 14.25 -4.87 13.15
N LEU A 393 13.28 -3.96 13.05
CA LEU A 393 13.28 -2.90 12.05
C LEU A 393 14.39 -1.88 12.33
N ILE A 394 14.54 -1.46 13.59
CA ILE A 394 15.62 -0.56 14.02
C ILE A 394 16.98 -1.24 13.83
N LEU A 395 17.14 -2.51 14.20
CA LEU A 395 18.38 -3.26 13.98
C LEU A 395 18.70 -3.49 12.51
N ARG A 396 17.70 -3.50 11.60
CA ARG A 396 17.93 -3.66 10.16
C ARG A 396 18.48 -2.38 9.50
N TYR A 397 18.18 -1.21 10.06
CA TYR A 397 18.64 0.08 9.54
C TYR A 397 19.78 0.71 10.35
N ALA A 398 19.82 0.48 11.66
CA ALA A 398 20.90 0.89 12.56
C ALA A 398 22.01 -0.17 12.66
N GLY A 399 21.75 -1.41 12.21
CA GLY A 399 22.69 -2.53 12.27
C GLY A 399 24.07 -2.21 11.70
N PRO A 400 24.19 -1.65 10.47
CA PRO A 400 25.50 -1.30 9.92
C PRO A 400 26.25 -0.23 10.74
N ALA A 401 25.53 0.77 11.28
CA ALA A 401 26.11 1.85 12.06
C ALA A 401 26.52 1.40 13.48
N ILE A 402 25.74 0.52 14.10
CA ILE A 402 26.05 -0.08 15.40
C ILE A 402 27.18 -1.09 15.27
N ILE A 403 27.20 -1.92 14.21
CA ILE A 403 28.31 -2.85 13.93
C ILE A 403 29.60 -2.09 13.67
N ALA A 404 29.58 -0.99 12.91
CA ALA A 404 30.74 -0.13 12.68
C ALA A 404 31.24 0.53 13.98
N SER A 405 30.33 0.94 14.86
CA SER A 405 30.67 1.56 16.14
C SER A 405 31.25 0.56 17.14
N ILE A 406 30.69 -0.66 17.21
CA ILE A 406 31.17 -1.74 18.08
C ILE A 406 32.51 -2.29 17.57
N THR A 407 32.71 -2.46 16.26
CA THR A 407 34.00 -2.89 15.70
C THR A 407 35.10 -1.85 15.91
N SER A 408 34.78 -0.56 15.78
CA SER A 408 35.72 0.53 16.12
C SER A 408 36.08 0.56 17.61
N LEU A 409 35.12 0.30 18.50
CA LEU A 409 35.36 0.26 19.95
C LEU A 409 36.20 -0.96 20.36
N VAL A 410 35.87 -2.15 19.83
CA VAL A 410 36.62 -3.40 20.10
C VAL A 410 38.04 -3.32 19.54
N PHE A 411 38.24 -2.71 18.37
CA PHE A 411 39.57 -2.50 17.80
C PHE A 411 40.43 -1.57 18.66
N ASN A 412 39.86 -0.47 19.18
CA ASN A 412 40.57 0.44 20.08
C ASN A 412 40.92 -0.19 21.44
N ILE A 413 40.05 -1.05 21.99
CA ILE A 413 40.32 -1.78 23.25
C ILE A 413 41.42 -2.84 23.05
N LEU A 414 41.38 -3.59 21.96
CA LEU A 414 42.42 -4.57 21.63
C LEU A 414 43.77 -3.90 21.30
N TRP A 415 43.74 -2.74 20.66
CA TRP A 415 44.95 -1.98 20.33
C TRP A 415 45.61 -1.35 21.56
N SER A 416 44.82 -0.84 22.52
CA SER A 416 45.34 -0.23 23.76
C SER A 416 45.91 -1.25 24.76
N ARG A 417 45.47 -2.52 24.73
CA ARG A 417 46.06 -3.62 25.53
C ARG A 417 47.36 -4.17 24.94
N ARG A 418 47.67 -3.91 23.67
CA ARG A 418 48.90 -4.38 23.00
C ARG A 418 50.07 -3.38 23.13
N ARG A 419 49.81 -2.19 23.68
CA ARG A 419 50.79 -1.13 23.94
C ARG A 419 51.16 -0.97 25.42
N ARG A 420 50.57 -1.79 26.30
CA ARG A 420 51.10 -2.09 27.63
C ARG A 420 51.70 -3.48 27.54
#